data_AF-A0A4P5QX31-F1
#
_entry.id   AF-A0A4P5QX31-F1
#
_cell.length_a   1.000
_cell.length_b   1.000
_cell.length_c   1.000
_cell.angle_alpha   90.00
_cell.angle_beta   90.00
_cell.angle_gamma   90.00
#
_symmetry.space_group_name_H-M   'P 1'
#
loop_
_entity.id
_entity.type
_entity.pdbx_description
1 polymer ?
#
loop_
_entity_poly.entity_id
_entity_poly.type
_entity_poly.pdbx_seq_one_letter_code
_entity_poly.pdbx_strand_id
1 'polypeptide(L)'
;MSSQNTNTPSKALVDQLEKAIKAIDSKKHEEAQSLLDALSLSCRELGDTQIQSVTQKYLSILKRKKMLAQPRSSDAMMDIQIELNRRNSDQALSLINAESENQKNKAKLHYLKSLAFAQKGDADQCSLALNSAIGLDKNMVFLWRLEPDAQEMRKNQLFAFAEED
;
A
#
# COMPACT_ATOMS: atom_id res chain seq x y z
N MET A 1 -22.71 56.84 4.93
CA MET A 1 -22.93 56.14 6.20
C MET A 1 -21.81 55.14 6.39
N SER A 2 -21.15 55.23 7.54
CA SER A 2 -19.86 54.59 7.83
C SER A 2 -19.95 53.07 7.96
N SER A 3 -18.91 52.45 7.44
CA SER A 3 -18.32 51.13 7.70
C SER A 3 -18.76 50.40 8.97
N GLN A 4 -19.05 49.10 8.83
CA GLN A 4 -18.41 48.00 9.56
C GLN A 4 -18.93 46.66 9.03
N ASN A 5 -18.33 46.14 7.95
CA ASN A 5 -18.40 44.71 7.67
C ASN A 5 -17.26 44.06 8.48
N THR A 6 -17.44 43.98 9.80
CA THR A 6 -16.54 43.23 10.66
C THR A 6 -16.85 41.76 10.47
N ASN A 7 -16.37 41.20 9.36
CA ASN A 7 -16.33 39.76 9.12
C ASN A 7 -15.23 39.15 10.02
N THR A 8 -15.37 39.38 11.33
CA THR A 8 -14.54 38.74 12.34
C THR A 8 -15.19 37.40 12.60
N PRO A 9 -14.51 36.28 12.30
CA PRO A 9 -15.09 34.97 12.52
C PRO A 9 -15.53 34.85 13.98
N SER A 10 -16.72 34.31 14.21
CA SER A 10 -17.26 34.18 15.55
C SER A 10 -16.27 33.40 16.42
N LYS A 11 -15.88 33.98 17.56
CA LYS A 11 -14.91 33.35 18.49
C LYS A 11 -15.30 31.91 18.84
N ALA A 12 -16.61 31.65 18.97
CA ALA A 12 -17.13 30.31 19.21
C ALA A 12 -16.86 29.33 18.05
N LEU A 13 -16.93 29.78 16.79
CA LEU A 13 -16.62 28.97 15.61
C LEU A 13 -15.11 28.70 15.50
N VAL A 14 -14.28 29.68 15.86
CA VAL A 14 -12.83 29.51 15.94
C VAL A 14 -12.45 28.48 17.00
N ASP A 15 -13.03 28.56 18.20
CA ASP A 15 -12.81 27.58 19.27
C ASP A 15 -13.26 26.16 18.86
N GLN A 16 -14.36 26.03 18.12
CA GLN A 16 -14.82 24.76 17.56
C GLN A 16 -13.86 24.20 16.50
N LEU A 17 -13.34 25.07 15.64
CA LEU A 17 -12.35 24.70 14.63
C LEU A 17 -11.05 24.21 15.29
N GLU A 18 -10.55 24.90 16.31
CA GLU A 18 -9.35 24.48 17.05
C GLU A 18 -9.52 23.11 17.71
N LYS A 19 -10.69 22.84 18.30
CA LYS A 19 -11.02 21.51 18.85
C LYS A 19 -10.99 20.43 17.77
N ALA A 20 -11.55 20.71 16.60
CA ALA A 20 -11.54 19.77 15.48
C ALA A 20 -10.10 19.48 15.00
N ILE A 21 -9.26 20.51 14.87
CA ILE A 21 -7.84 20.38 14.48
C ILE A 21 -7.09 19.51 15.50
N LYS A 22 -7.28 19.78 16.80
CA LYS A 22 -6.66 18.99 17.87
C LYS A 22 -7.08 17.51 17.82
N ALA A 23 -8.33 17.22 17.50
CA ALA A 23 -8.80 15.84 17.33
C ALA A 23 -8.14 15.15 16.12
N ILE A 24 -7.94 15.87 15.00
CA ILE A 24 -7.22 15.38 13.81
C ILE A 24 -5.77 15.03 14.16
N ASP A 25 -5.07 15.89 14.90
CA ASP A 25 -3.68 15.67 15.28
C ASP A 25 -3.52 14.57 16.32
N SER A 26 -4.54 14.38 17.17
CA SER A 26 -4.63 13.28 18.13
C SER A 26 -5.04 11.94 17.50
N LYS A 27 -5.14 11.85 16.16
CA LYS A 27 -5.59 10.66 15.40
C LYS A 27 -7.00 10.17 15.77
N LYS A 28 -7.83 11.00 16.40
CA LYS A 28 -9.21 10.66 16.75
C LYS A 28 -10.13 10.98 15.57
N HIS A 29 -10.04 10.15 14.53
CA HIS A 29 -10.60 10.48 13.23
C HIS A 29 -12.15 10.53 13.19
N GLU A 30 -12.84 9.79 14.04
CA GLU A 30 -14.31 9.85 14.16
C GLU A 30 -14.76 11.09 14.93
N GLU A 31 -14.11 11.42 16.05
CA GLU A 31 -14.37 12.63 16.83
C GLU A 31 -14.14 13.90 15.98
N ALA A 32 -13.05 13.93 15.22
CA ALA A 32 -12.75 15.02 14.29
C ALA A 32 -13.80 15.18 13.18
N GLN A 33 -14.35 14.07 12.67
CA GLN A 33 -15.37 14.09 11.63
C GLN A 33 -16.66 14.74 12.15
N SER A 34 -17.15 14.29 13.31
CA SER A 34 -18.35 14.85 13.92
C SER A 34 -18.22 16.34 14.25
N LEU A 35 -17.04 16.77 14.74
CA LEU A 35 -16.77 18.19 15.03
C LEU A 35 -16.77 19.07 13.78
N LEU A 36 -16.16 18.60 12.68
CA LEU A 36 -16.13 19.34 11.41
C LEU A 36 -17.50 19.39 10.73
N ASP A 37 -18.29 18.32 10.81
CA ASP A 37 -19.64 18.28 10.24
C ASP A 37 -20.59 19.22 10.98
N ALA A 38 -20.53 19.23 12.32
CA ALA A 38 -21.27 20.17 13.16
C ALA A 38 -20.85 21.62 12.88
N LEU A 39 -19.54 21.88 12.80
CA LEU A 39 -19.00 23.21 12.47
C LEU A 39 -19.46 23.68 11.08
N SER A 40 -19.48 22.78 10.09
CA SER A 40 -19.98 23.12 8.75
C SER A 40 -21.48 23.45 8.74
N LEU A 41 -22.28 22.88 9.64
CA LEU A 41 -23.70 23.22 9.78
C LEU A 41 -23.83 24.63 10.41
N SER A 42 -23.14 24.88 11.52
CA SER A 42 -23.18 26.17 12.22
C SER A 42 -22.67 27.33 11.36
N CYS A 43 -21.66 27.10 10.50
CA CYS A 43 -21.19 28.12 9.56
C CYS A 43 -22.22 28.46 8.48
N ARG A 44 -23.04 27.49 8.04
CA ARG A 44 -24.12 27.73 7.06
C ARG A 44 -25.25 28.54 7.68
N GLU A 45 -25.61 28.24 8.93
CA GLU A 45 -26.66 28.96 9.66
C GLU A 45 -26.26 30.41 9.97
N LEU A 46 -24.99 30.65 10.29
CA LEU A 46 -24.46 31.97 10.63
C LEU A 46 -23.96 32.76 9.41
N GLY A 47 -23.88 32.15 8.22
CA GLY A 47 -23.36 32.78 7.01
C GLY A 47 -21.84 33.05 7.01
N ASP A 48 -21.08 32.39 7.89
CA ASP A 48 -19.62 32.58 8.00
C ASP A 48 -18.88 31.78 6.91
N THR A 49 -18.64 32.45 5.79
CA THR A 49 -17.95 31.86 4.62
C THR A 49 -16.45 31.63 4.85
N GLN A 50 -15.83 32.36 5.78
CA GLN A 50 -14.40 32.24 6.07
C GLN A 50 -14.11 30.94 6.82
N ILE A 51 -14.81 30.71 7.94
CA ILE A 51 -14.65 29.47 8.72
C ILE A 51 -15.17 28.27 7.93
N GLN A 52 -16.21 28.43 7.12
CA GLN A 52 -16.68 27.37 6.24
C GLN A 52 -15.60 26.91 5.25
N SER A 53 -14.88 27.84 4.61
CA SER A 53 -13.77 27.50 3.68
C SER A 53 -12.65 26.74 4.39
N VAL A 54 -12.28 27.16 5.60
CA VAL A 54 -11.25 26.49 6.40
C VAL A 54 -11.72 25.09 6.84
N THR A 55 -12.97 24.96 7.29
CA THR A 55 -13.58 23.68 7.67
C THR A 55 -13.53 22.66 6.53
N GLN A 56 -13.83 23.07 5.29
CA GLN A 56 -13.74 22.20 4.11
C GLN A 56 -12.30 21.73 3.81
N LYS A 57 -11.29 22.59 4.04
CA LYS A 57 -9.88 22.19 3.93
C LYS A 57 -9.55 21.10 4.96
N TYR A 58 -9.99 21.26 6.20
CA TYR A 58 -9.76 20.26 7.25
C TYR A 58 -10.52 18.96 7.03
N LEU A 59 -11.74 18.99 6.46
CA LEU A 59 -12.44 17.78 5.99
C LEU A 59 -11.62 17.03 4.93
N SER A 60 -11.02 17.77 3.99
CA SER A 60 -10.15 17.18 2.96
C SER A 60 -8.88 16.56 3.55
N ILE A 61 -8.26 17.23 4.54
CA ILE A 61 -7.10 16.71 5.28
C ILE A 61 -7.48 15.45 6.06
N LEU A 62 -8.61 15.46 6.78
CA LEU A 62 -9.11 14.32 7.52
C LEU A 62 -9.37 13.12 6.60
N LYS A 63 -10.01 13.34 5.44
CA LYS A 63 -10.22 12.30 4.43
C LYS A 63 -8.92 11.67 3.95
N ARG A 64 -7.89 12.48 3.67
CA ARG A 64 -6.55 11.98 3.30
C ARG A 64 -5.90 11.20 4.44
N LYS A 65 -5.95 11.72 5.67
CA LYS A 65 -5.40 11.03 6.84
C LYS A 65 -6.10 9.69 7.08
N LYS A 66 -7.44 9.63 6.98
CA LYS A 66 -8.21 8.37 7.06
C LYS A 66 -7.76 7.39 5.96
N MET A 67 -7.64 7.83 4.71
CA MET A 67 -7.17 6.98 3.61
C MET A 67 -5.76 6.43 3.83
N LEU A 68 -4.82 7.26 4.31
CA LEU A 68 -3.45 6.84 4.62
C LEU A 68 -3.36 5.94 5.86
N ALA A 69 -4.31 6.08 6.79
CA ALA A 69 -4.41 5.25 7.99
C ALA A 69 -5.13 3.92 7.74
N GLN A 70 -5.86 3.79 6.63
CA GLN A 70 -6.42 2.50 6.26
C GLN A 70 -5.26 1.52 6.01
N PRO A 71 -5.31 0.31 6.58
CA PRO A 71 -4.37 -0.73 6.23
C PRO A 71 -4.36 -0.86 4.72
N ARG A 72 -3.16 -0.88 4.12
CA ARG A 72 -3.01 -1.28 2.72
C ARG A 72 -3.77 -2.59 2.55
N SER A 73 -4.59 -2.71 1.50
CA SER A 73 -5.21 -4.00 1.20
C SER A 73 -4.10 -5.03 1.09
N SER A 74 -4.09 -6.03 1.97
CA SER A 74 -3.09 -7.09 2.01
C SER A 74 -3.17 -7.87 0.70
N ASP A 75 -2.29 -7.56 -0.24
CA ASP A 75 -2.09 -8.34 -1.45
C ASP A 75 -0.78 -9.09 -1.26
N ALA A 76 -0.90 -10.35 -0.84
CA ALA A 76 0.26 -11.17 -0.49
C ALA A 76 1.27 -11.26 -1.64
N MET A 77 0.81 -11.27 -2.90
CA MET A 77 1.70 -11.29 -4.06
C MET A 77 2.53 -10.01 -4.16
N MET A 78 1.92 -8.87 -3.84
CA MET A 78 2.60 -7.58 -3.83
C MET A 78 3.57 -7.47 -2.66
N ASP A 79 3.22 -7.97 -1.48
CA ASP A 79 4.09 -7.98 -0.31
C ASP A 79 5.32 -8.88 -0.53
N ILE A 80 5.14 -10.07 -1.11
CA ILE A 80 6.25 -10.94 -1.53
C ILE A 80 7.17 -10.21 -2.50
N GLN A 81 6.61 -9.56 -3.53
CA GLN A 81 7.41 -8.82 -4.52
C GLN A 81 8.19 -7.66 -3.89
N ILE A 82 7.60 -6.95 -2.92
CA ILE A 82 8.29 -5.87 -2.19
C ILE A 82 9.50 -6.42 -1.45
N GLU A 83 9.37 -7.55 -0.78
CA GLU A 83 10.48 -8.16 -0.04
C GLU A 83 11.57 -8.71 -0.97
N LEU A 84 11.20 -9.29 -2.12
CA LEU A 84 12.16 -9.65 -3.17
C LEU A 84 12.92 -8.43 -3.72
N ASN A 85 12.23 -7.33 -3.99
CA ASN A 85 12.87 -6.10 -4.47
C ASN A 85 13.85 -5.51 -3.44
N ARG A 86 13.62 -5.76 -2.15
CA ARG A 86 14.52 -5.38 -1.05
C ARG A 86 15.66 -6.39 -0.81
N ARG A 87 15.68 -7.49 -1.57
CA ARG A 87 16.53 -8.68 -1.33
C ARG A 87 16.38 -9.29 0.06
N ASN A 88 15.19 -9.16 0.66
CA ASN A 88 14.82 -9.82 1.91
C ASN A 88 14.28 -11.23 1.62
N SER A 89 15.11 -12.09 1.05
CA SER A 89 14.68 -13.39 0.51
C SER A 89 14.08 -14.32 1.56
N ASP A 90 14.56 -14.27 2.81
CA ASP A 90 13.99 -15.08 3.91
C ASP A 90 12.56 -14.66 4.26
N GLN A 91 12.30 -13.35 4.30
CA GLN A 91 10.95 -12.83 4.53
C GLN A 91 10.03 -13.15 3.36
N ALA A 92 10.51 -13.03 2.12
CA ALA A 92 9.76 -13.42 0.93
C ALA A 92 9.37 -14.91 0.98
N LEU A 93 10.31 -15.80 1.34
CA LEU A 93 10.03 -17.23 1.51
C LEU A 93 9.01 -17.52 2.61
N SER A 94 9.08 -16.80 3.74
CA SER A 94 8.09 -16.93 4.82
C SER A 94 6.68 -16.56 4.33
N LEU A 95 6.54 -15.44 3.61
CA LEU A 95 5.27 -15.00 3.03
C LEU A 95 4.75 -15.99 1.98
N ILE A 96 5.63 -16.50 1.09
CA ILE A 96 5.25 -17.50 0.08
C ILE A 96 4.72 -18.78 0.73
N ASN A 97 5.36 -19.25 1.80
CA ASN A 97 4.93 -20.47 2.48
C ASN A 97 3.59 -20.27 3.21
N ALA A 98 3.27 -19.06 3.65
CA ALA A 98 1.96 -18.75 4.23
C ALA A 98 0.83 -18.76 3.18
N GLU A 99 1.15 -18.53 1.91
CA GLU A 99 0.20 -18.50 0.78
C GLU A 99 0.01 -19.85 0.07
N SER A 100 0.57 -20.95 0.59
CA SER A 100 0.71 -22.22 -0.13
C SER A 100 -0.60 -22.88 -0.59
N GLU A 101 -1.76 -22.45 -0.06
CA GLU A 101 -3.08 -23.00 -0.41
C GLU A 101 -3.76 -22.27 -1.59
N ASN A 102 -3.23 -21.13 -2.05
CA ASN A 102 -3.85 -20.33 -3.09
C ASN A 102 -3.61 -20.91 -4.50
N GLN A 103 -4.54 -21.77 -4.96
CA GLN A 103 -4.42 -22.43 -6.26
C GLN A 103 -4.32 -21.46 -7.45
N LYS A 104 -5.00 -20.31 -7.37
CA LYS A 104 -4.99 -19.31 -8.47
C LYS A 104 -3.59 -18.74 -8.72
N ASN A 105 -2.79 -18.61 -7.66
CA ASN A 105 -1.46 -18.01 -7.74
C ASN A 105 -0.32 -19.02 -7.65
N LYS A 106 -0.62 -20.32 -7.61
CA LYS A 106 0.36 -21.38 -7.31
C LYS A 106 1.59 -21.34 -8.20
N ALA A 107 1.42 -21.22 -9.53
CA ALA A 107 2.54 -21.11 -10.47
C ALA A 107 3.43 -19.89 -10.15
N LYS A 108 2.80 -18.73 -9.93
CA LYS A 108 3.49 -17.48 -9.62
C LYS A 108 4.18 -17.52 -8.26
N LEU A 109 3.59 -18.18 -7.26
CA LEU A 109 4.21 -18.40 -5.95
C LEU A 109 5.47 -19.25 -6.07
N HIS A 110 5.44 -20.34 -6.85
CA HIS A 110 6.64 -21.14 -7.15
C HIS A 110 7.70 -20.34 -7.90
N TYR A 111 7.31 -19.47 -8.84
CA TYR A 111 8.23 -18.58 -9.53
C TYR A 111 8.89 -17.58 -8.58
N LEU A 112 8.12 -16.88 -7.74
CA LEU A 112 8.70 -15.97 -6.75
C LEU A 112 9.58 -16.70 -5.72
N LYS A 113 9.27 -17.96 -5.42
CA LYS A 113 10.11 -18.83 -4.59
C LYS A 113 11.46 -19.11 -5.25
N SER A 114 11.49 -19.36 -6.57
CA SER A 114 12.75 -19.55 -7.29
C SER A 114 13.59 -18.29 -7.28
N LEU A 115 12.99 -17.11 -7.40
CA LEU A 115 13.71 -15.83 -7.29
C LEU A 115 14.30 -15.62 -5.91
N ALA A 116 13.56 -15.94 -4.85
CA ALA A 116 14.09 -15.86 -3.49
C ALA A 116 15.33 -16.76 -3.30
N PHE A 117 15.30 -17.99 -3.84
CA PHE A 117 16.47 -18.88 -3.79
C PHE A 117 17.62 -18.40 -4.69
N ALA A 118 17.32 -17.82 -5.86
CA ALA A 118 18.31 -17.21 -6.74
C ALA A 118 19.08 -16.09 -6.02
N GLN A 119 18.37 -15.20 -5.33
CA GLN A 119 18.96 -14.12 -4.53
C GLN A 119 19.84 -14.63 -3.37
N LYS A 120 19.55 -15.83 -2.84
CA LYS A 120 20.35 -16.51 -1.82
C LYS A 120 21.54 -17.29 -2.38
N GLY A 121 21.66 -17.44 -3.70
CA GLY A 121 22.68 -18.28 -4.32
C GLY A 121 22.37 -19.78 -4.31
N ASP A 122 21.16 -20.19 -3.90
CA ASP A 122 20.77 -21.60 -3.76
C ASP A 122 20.23 -22.13 -5.08
N ALA A 123 21.14 -22.57 -5.95
CA ALA A 123 20.80 -23.03 -7.30
C ALA A 123 19.91 -24.29 -7.30
N ASP A 124 20.09 -25.20 -6.35
CA ASP A 124 19.33 -26.44 -6.26
C ASP A 124 17.87 -26.16 -5.92
N GLN A 125 17.61 -25.38 -4.86
CA GLN A 125 16.24 -25.02 -4.48
C GLN A 125 15.59 -24.08 -5.51
N CYS A 126 16.38 -23.20 -6.12
CA CYS A 126 15.91 -22.33 -7.20
C CYS A 126 15.42 -23.16 -8.41
N SER A 127 16.20 -24.14 -8.86
CA SER A 127 15.84 -25.03 -9.97
C SER A 127 14.54 -25.81 -9.69
N LEU A 128 14.43 -26.41 -8.50
CA LEU A 128 13.23 -27.15 -8.10
C LEU A 128 11.96 -26.27 -8.07
N ALA A 129 12.09 -25.06 -7.52
CA ALA A 129 10.99 -24.11 -7.47
C ALA A 129 10.59 -23.62 -8.88
N LEU A 130 11.56 -23.32 -9.74
CA LEU A 130 11.31 -22.87 -11.11
C LEU A 130 10.67 -23.97 -11.95
N ASN A 131 11.14 -25.21 -11.83
CA ASN A 131 10.57 -26.34 -12.54
C ASN A 131 9.11 -26.58 -12.12
N SER A 132 8.81 -26.42 -10.82
CA SER A 132 7.43 -26.45 -10.31
C SER A 132 6.57 -25.33 -10.89
N ALA A 133 7.13 -24.12 -11.04
CA ALA A 133 6.42 -22.99 -11.64
C ALA A 133 6.08 -23.23 -13.12
N ILE A 134 7.08 -23.65 -13.91
CA ILE A 134 6.94 -23.90 -15.35
C ILE A 134 6.02 -25.10 -15.63
N GLY A 135 6.06 -26.12 -14.78
CA GLY A 135 5.13 -27.26 -14.85
C GLY A 135 3.66 -26.87 -14.66
N LEU A 136 3.39 -25.79 -13.94
CA LEU A 136 2.04 -25.26 -13.71
C LEU A 136 1.62 -24.21 -14.76
N ASP A 137 2.53 -23.32 -15.13
CA ASP A 137 2.33 -22.33 -16.19
C ASP A 137 3.62 -22.17 -17.00
N LYS A 138 3.58 -22.65 -18.25
CA LYS A 138 4.72 -22.59 -19.16
C LYS A 138 5.19 -21.16 -19.43
N ASN A 139 4.32 -20.16 -19.30
CA ASN A 139 4.71 -18.75 -19.50
C ASN A 139 5.69 -18.25 -18.43
N MET A 140 5.86 -18.95 -17.31
CA MET A 140 6.87 -18.60 -16.30
C MET A 140 8.30 -18.66 -16.88
N VAL A 141 8.53 -19.47 -17.92
CA VAL A 141 9.84 -19.54 -18.60
C VAL A 141 10.23 -18.20 -19.22
N PHE A 142 9.25 -17.47 -19.78
CA PHE A 142 9.49 -16.17 -20.40
C PHE A 142 9.89 -15.13 -19.33
N LEU A 143 9.17 -15.12 -18.21
CA LEU A 143 9.52 -14.25 -17.08
C LEU A 143 10.92 -14.56 -16.54
N TRP A 144 11.21 -15.85 -16.37
CA TRP A 144 12.53 -16.31 -15.93
C TRP A 144 13.66 -15.81 -16.83
N ARG A 145 13.52 -15.89 -18.16
CA ARG A 145 14.52 -15.42 -19.13
C ARG A 145 14.73 -13.90 -19.09
N LEU A 146 13.72 -13.14 -18.72
CA LEU A 146 13.80 -11.68 -18.60
C LEU A 146 14.32 -11.20 -17.23
N GLU A 147 14.28 -12.05 -16.22
CA GLU A 147 14.64 -11.68 -14.85
C GLU A 147 16.15 -11.40 -14.71
N PRO A 148 16.56 -10.18 -14.31
CA PRO A 148 17.97 -9.85 -14.08
C PRO A 148 18.60 -10.66 -12.94
N ASP A 149 17.84 -10.90 -11.87
CA ASP A 149 18.33 -11.68 -10.71
C ASP A 149 18.61 -13.15 -11.06
N ALA A 150 18.06 -13.64 -12.18
CA ALA A 150 18.27 -15.00 -12.67
C ALA A 150 19.51 -15.15 -13.57
N GLN A 151 20.17 -14.05 -13.99
CA GLN A 151 21.26 -14.10 -14.98
C GLN A 151 22.41 -15.02 -14.58
N GLU A 152 22.85 -14.96 -13.32
CA GLU A 152 23.92 -15.84 -12.83
C GLU A 152 23.43 -17.29 -12.67
N MET A 153 22.18 -17.49 -12.26
CA MET A 153 21.59 -18.82 -12.13
C MET A 153 21.50 -19.54 -13.48
N ARG A 154 21.06 -18.84 -14.54
CA ARG A 154 20.91 -19.41 -15.90
C ARG A 154 22.19 -19.99 -16.49
N LYS A 155 23.38 -19.60 -16.00
CA LYS A 155 24.66 -20.17 -16.44
C LYS A 155 24.87 -21.60 -15.91
N ASN A 156 24.12 -22.01 -14.90
CA ASN A 156 24.21 -23.35 -14.32
C ASN A 156 23.38 -24.34 -15.14
N GLN A 157 23.97 -25.52 -15.40
CA GLN A 157 23.34 -26.63 -16.13
C GLN A 157 21.98 -27.06 -15.52
N LEU A 158 21.78 -26.84 -14.22
CA LEU A 158 20.51 -27.10 -13.53
C LEU A 158 19.30 -26.40 -14.15
N PHE A 159 19.51 -25.33 -14.94
CA PHE A 159 18.45 -24.53 -15.55
C PHE A 159 18.28 -24.77 -17.05
N ALA A 160 18.96 -25.76 -17.65
CA ALA A 160 18.87 -26.04 -19.09
C ALA A 160 17.41 -26.21 -19.56
N PHE A 161 16.56 -26.83 -18.74
CA PHE A 161 15.12 -27.02 -19.01
C PHE A 161 14.33 -25.71 -19.22
N ALA A 162 14.84 -24.58 -18.74
CA ALA A 162 14.21 -23.27 -18.88
C ALA A 162 14.78 -22.47 -20.07
N GLU A 163 15.83 -22.96 -20.74
CA GLU A 163 16.51 -22.30 -21.86
C GLU A 163 16.21 -22.97 -23.21
N GLU A 164 15.49 -24.10 -23.23
CA GLU A 164 15.05 -24.78 -24.44
C GLU A 164 13.87 -24.03 -25.12
N ASP A 165 13.93 -23.83 -26.43
CA ASP A 165 12.90 -23.14 -27.24
C ASP A 165 11.66 -24.01 -27.55
#